data_AF-A0AAU5WJV7-F1
#
_entry.id   AF-A0AAU5WJV7-F1
#
_cell.length_a   1.000
_cell.length_b   1.000
_cell.length_c   1.000
_cell.angle_alpha   90.00
_cell.angle_beta   90.00
_cell.angle_gamma   90.00
#
_symmetry.space_group_name_H-M   'P 1'
#
loop_
_entity.id
_entity.type
_entity.pdbx_description
1 polymer ?
#
loop_
_entity_poly.entity_id
_entity_poly.type
_entity_poly.pdbx_seq_one_letter_code
_entity_poly.pdbx_strand_id
1 'polypeptide(L)'
;MKNTRSDWDMWADVAALVVWLNRTNPVDDHELTLRIAKISEEAGEAIAARIGMLGQNPRKGITHDTADLAGELCDVIVTAGVALTTLLGDANAARGFLAAKLGQIRDRAAQVQAQNADGWRPLAQSGGAA
;
A
#
# COMPACT_ATOMS: atom_id res chain seq x y z
N MET A 1 1.73 8.41 22.34
CA MET A 1 0.91 7.17 22.39
C MET A 1 1.71 6.08 23.09
N LYS A 2 1.15 5.47 24.13
CA LYS A 2 1.67 4.21 24.70
C LYS A 2 0.56 3.16 24.56
N ASN A 3 0.63 2.38 23.49
CA ASN A 3 -0.10 1.12 23.41
C ASN A 3 0.77 0.12 22.64
N THR A 4 1.78 -0.42 23.31
CA THR A 4 2.58 -1.53 22.80
C THR A 4 1.77 -2.81 22.99
N ARG A 5 0.86 -3.09 22.06
CA ARG A 5 0.34 -4.44 21.90
C ARG A 5 1.51 -5.28 21.38
N SER A 6 2.17 -5.99 22.28
CA SER A 6 3.39 -6.78 22.00
C SER A 6 3.18 -7.87 20.95
N ASP A 7 1.92 -8.20 20.63
CA ASP A 7 1.52 -9.21 19.65
C ASP A 7 0.62 -8.59 18.56
N TRP A 8 0.93 -7.37 18.11
CA TRP A 8 0.17 -6.75 17.03
C TRP A 8 0.27 -7.56 15.73
N ASP A 9 -0.89 -7.92 15.20
CA ASP A 9 -1.04 -8.62 13.93
C ASP A 9 -2.02 -7.86 13.03
N MET A 10 -1.48 -7.11 12.08
CA MET A 10 -2.24 -6.34 11.10
C MET A 10 -3.31 -7.18 10.40
N TRP A 11 -3.03 -8.45 10.10
CA TRP A 11 -3.96 -9.28 9.36
C TRP A 11 -5.16 -9.75 10.20
N ALA A 12 -4.99 -9.86 11.52
CA ALA A 12 -6.11 -10.11 12.43
C ALA A 12 -7.07 -8.91 12.45
N ASP A 13 -6.52 -7.68 12.48
CA ASP A 13 -7.32 -6.45 12.42
C ASP A 13 -8.01 -6.30 11.04
N VAL A 14 -7.30 -6.56 9.95
CA VAL A 14 -7.86 -6.56 8.58
C VAL A 14 -8.98 -7.61 8.44
N ALA A 15 -8.82 -8.81 9.01
CA ALA A 15 -9.86 -9.83 9.00
C ALA A 15 -11.13 -9.33 9.72
N ALA A 16 -10.98 -8.68 10.87
CA ALA A 16 -12.10 -8.09 11.59
C ALA A 16 -12.80 -6.99 10.78
N LEU A 17 -12.05 -6.14 10.07
CA LEU A 17 -12.60 -5.13 9.17
C LEU A 17 -13.39 -5.77 8.02
N VAL A 18 -12.84 -6.81 7.37
CA VAL A 18 -13.54 -7.53 6.28
C VAL A 18 -14.81 -8.19 6.78
N VAL A 19 -14.80 -8.80 7.97
CA VAL A 19 -16.02 -9.37 8.58
C VAL A 19 -17.07 -8.28 8.81
N TRP A 20 -16.68 -7.13 9.35
CA TRP A 20 -17.59 -6.00 9.57
C TRP A 20 -18.14 -5.44 8.25
N LEU A 21 -17.30 -5.27 7.23
CA LEU A 21 -17.72 -4.83 5.90
C LEU A 21 -18.70 -5.82 5.27
N ASN A 22 -18.41 -7.12 5.30
CA ASN A 22 -19.27 -8.15 4.73
C ASN A 22 -20.64 -8.25 5.42
N ARG A 23 -20.72 -7.90 6.71
CA ARG A 23 -21.99 -7.82 7.44
C ARG A 23 -22.84 -6.61 7.03
N THR A 24 -22.19 -5.50 6.67
CA THR A 24 -22.85 -4.26 6.27
C THR A 24 -23.24 -4.30 4.79
N ASN A 25 -22.29 -4.70 3.94
CA ASN A 25 -22.41 -4.88 2.50
C ASN A 25 -21.90 -6.28 2.13
N PRO A 26 -22.80 -7.27 1.93
CA PRO A 26 -22.41 -8.61 1.50
C PRO A 26 -21.52 -8.55 0.25
N VAL A 27 -20.42 -9.30 0.26
CA VAL A 27 -19.43 -9.23 -0.82
C VAL A 27 -19.93 -9.88 -2.11
N ASP A 28 -19.87 -9.12 -3.19
CA ASP A 28 -19.98 -9.55 -4.58
C ASP A 28 -18.89 -8.85 -5.43
N ASP A 29 -18.94 -9.02 -6.75
CA ASP A 29 -17.99 -8.37 -7.66
C ASP A 29 -18.05 -6.83 -7.58
N HIS A 30 -19.21 -6.26 -7.27
CA HIS A 30 -19.38 -4.82 -7.12
C HIS A 30 -18.68 -4.32 -5.85
N GLU A 31 -18.93 -4.94 -4.70
CA GLU A 31 -18.28 -4.57 -3.44
C GLU A 31 -16.77 -4.81 -3.48
N LEU A 32 -16.30 -5.87 -4.14
CA LEU A 32 -14.87 -6.06 -4.38
C LEU A 32 -14.29 -4.91 -5.22
N THR A 33 -15.00 -4.50 -6.27
CA THR A 33 -14.60 -3.35 -7.11
C THR A 33 -14.50 -2.08 -6.28
N LEU A 34 -15.46 -1.81 -5.39
CA LEU A 34 -15.44 -0.64 -4.52
C LEU A 34 -14.29 -0.68 -3.50
N ARG A 35 -13.99 -1.84 -2.92
CA ARG A 35 -12.83 -2.00 -2.01
C ARG A 35 -11.50 -1.78 -2.73
N ILE A 36 -11.40 -2.16 -4.01
CA ILE A 36 -10.24 -1.84 -4.85
C ILE A 36 -10.20 -0.34 -5.16
N ALA A 37 -11.34 0.26 -5.52
CA ALA A 37 -11.44 1.68 -5.84
C ALA A 37 -11.02 2.59 -4.67
N LYS A 38 -11.33 2.17 -3.43
CA LYS A 38 -10.91 2.86 -2.20
C LYS A 38 -9.40 3.08 -2.14
N ILE A 39 -8.58 2.19 -2.71
CA ILE A 39 -7.11 2.37 -2.78
C ILE A 39 -6.74 3.67 -3.49
N SER A 40 -7.49 4.04 -4.54
CA SER A 40 -7.22 5.27 -5.29
C SER A 40 -7.63 6.52 -4.52
N GLU A 41 -8.66 6.42 -3.68
CA GLU A 41 -9.07 7.48 -2.76
C GLU A 41 -7.96 7.76 -1.74
N GLU A 42 -7.52 6.73 -1.00
CA GLU A 42 -6.47 6.88 0.03
C GLU A 42 -5.11 7.31 -0.58
N ALA A 43 -4.79 6.82 -1.78
CA ALA A 43 -3.60 7.29 -2.48
C ALA A 43 -3.69 8.78 -2.84
N GLY A 44 -4.89 9.26 -3.18
CA GLY A 44 -5.16 10.68 -3.39
C GLY A 44 -4.99 11.51 -2.13
N GLU A 45 -5.46 11.00 -0.98
CA GLU A 45 -5.33 11.66 0.32
C GLU A 45 -3.86 11.74 0.77
N ALA A 46 -3.08 10.67 0.61
CA ALA A 46 -1.63 10.71 0.86
C ALA A 46 -0.89 11.76 0.01
N ILE A 47 -1.27 11.90 -1.27
CA ILE A 47 -0.72 12.95 -2.14
C ILE A 47 -1.17 14.33 -1.67
N ALA A 48 -2.44 14.49 -1.28
CA ALA A 48 -2.97 15.75 -0.76
C ALA A 48 -2.27 16.18 0.55
N ALA A 49 -2.01 15.23 1.46
CA ALA A 49 -1.24 15.45 2.67
C ALA A 49 0.18 15.91 2.32
N ARG A 50 0.87 15.23 1.38
CA ARG A 50 2.21 15.64 0.93
C ARG A 50 2.23 17.04 0.31
N ILE A 51 1.24 17.37 -0.53
CA ILE A 51 1.09 18.71 -1.12
C ILE A 51 0.89 19.76 -0.03
N GLY A 52 0.06 19.46 0.97
CA GLY A 52 -0.19 20.32 2.12
C GLY A 52 1.03 20.51 3.01
N MET A 53 1.85 19.47 3.23
CA MET A 53 3.13 19.58 3.94
C MET A 53 4.12 20.51 3.24
N LEU A 54 4.17 20.44 1.90
CA LEU A 54 5.06 21.27 1.09
C LEU A 54 4.55 22.71 0.92
N GLY A 55 3.33 23.01 1.37
CA GLY A 55 2.71 24.33 1.21
C GLY A 55 2.51 24.75 -0.26
N GLN A 56 2.46 23.80 -1.20
CA GLN A 56 2.45 24.09 -2.64
C GLN A 56 1.23 24.88 -3.11
N ASN A 57 0.11 24.83 -2.37
CA ASN A 57 -1.05 25.66 -2.65
C ASN A 57 -0.93 26.99 -1.89
N PRO A 58 -0.58 28.11 -2.56
CA PRO A 58 -0.33 29.39 -1.88
C PRO A 58 -1.57 29.97 -1.20
N ARG A 59 -2.78 29.50 -1.55
CA ARG A 59 -4.04 29.92 -0.89
C ARG A 59 -4.28 29.22 0.45
N LYS A 60 -3.58 28.12 0.73
CA LYS A 60 -3.76 27.29 1.93
C LYS A 60 -2.53 27.26 2.83
N GLY A 61 -1.34 27.56 2.31
CA GLY A 61 -0.09 27.46 3.07
C GLY A 61 0.22 26.01 3.46
N ILE A 62 0.96 25.82 4.55
CA ILE A 62 1.25 24.49 5.12
C ILE A 62 0.03 24.04 5.92
N THR A 63 -0.56 22.92 5.54
CA THR A 63 -1.81 22.42 6.17
C THR A 63 -1.66 21.05 6.82
N HIS A 64 -0.57 20.34 6.55
CA HIS A 64 -0.33 19.01 7.07
C HIS A 64 1.10 18.89 7.57
N ASP A 65 1.32 17.94 8.47
CA ASP A 65 2.64 17.58 8.95
C ASP A 65 3.01 16.13 8.57
N THR A 66 4.12 15.64 9.13
CA THR A 66 4.62 14.29 8.85
C THR A 66 3.71 13.21 9.43
N ALA A 67 3.03 13.47 10.53
CA ALA A 67 2.11 12.53 11.15
C ALA A 67 0.85 12.37 10.29
N ASP A 68 0.34 13.45 9.72
CA ASP A 68 -0.79 13.39 8.78
C ASP A 68 -0.46 12.51 7.57
N LEU A 69 0.67 12.78 6.88
CA LEU A 69 1.09 11.94 5.75
C LEU A 69 1.35 10.49 6.16
N ALA A 70 1.91 10.24 7.34
CA ALA A 70 2.10 8.89 7.83
C ALA A 70 0.76 8.17 8.06
N GLY A 71 -0.26 8.89 8.54
CA GLY A 71 -1.63 8.39 8.66
C GLY A 71 -2.18 7.94 7.32
N GLU A 72 -2.15 8.83 6.32
CA GLU A 72 -2.67 8.52 4.98
C GLU A 72 -1.94 7.33 4.31
N LEU A 73 -0.62 7.22 4.52
CA LEU A 73 0.14 6.07 4.05
C LEU A 73 -0.27 4.77 4.76
N CYS A 74 -0.62 4.84 6.04
CA CYS A 74 -1.20 3.69 6.75
C CYS A 74 -2.58 3.33 6.19
N ASP A 75 -3.42 4.31 5.85
CA ASP A 75 -4.75 4.07 5.28
C ASP A 75 -4.67 3.39 3.90
N VAL A 76 -3.68 3.76 3.08
CA VAL A 76 -3.36 3.03 1.83
C VAL A 76 -2.99 1.57 2.11
N ILE A 77 -2.13 1.30 3.10
CA ILE A 77 -1.70 -0.06 3.45
C ILE A 77 -2.89 -0.89 3.92
N VAL A 78 -3.71 -0.35 4.83
CA VAL A 78 -4.88 -1.03 5.39
C VAL A 78 -5.91 -1.31 4.29
N THR A 79 -6.23 -0.32 3.45
CA THR A 79 -7.19 -0.46 2.36
C THR A 79 -6.75 -1.50 1.33
N ALA A 80 -5.46 -1.53 0.97
CA ALA A 80 -4.91 -2.58 0.12
C ALA A 80 -4.99 -3.97 0.79
N GLY A 81 -4.73 -4.05 2.10
CA GLY A 81 -4.88 -5.28 2.89
C GLY A 81 -6.32 -5.81 2.90
N VAL A 82 -7.31 -4.92 3.06
CA VAL A 82 -8.75 -5.23 3.00
C VAL A 82 -9.15 -5.74 1.62
N ALA A 83 -8.73 -5.05 0.56
CA ALA A 83 -9.02 -5.47 -0.81
C ALA A 83 -8.41 -6.85 -1.12
N LEU A 84 -7.15 -7.08 -0.74
CA LEU A 84 -6.46 -8.35 -0.94
C LEU A 84 -7.10 -9.50 -0.16
N THR A 85 -7.47 -9.25 1.10
CA THR A 85 -8.16 -10.24 1.95
C THR A 85 -9.53 -10.57 1.39
N THR A 86 -10.25 -9.57 0.86
CA THR A 86 -11.55 -9.78 0.20
C THR A 86 -11.38 -10.64 -1.06
N LEU A 87 -10.40 -10.32 -1.90
CA LEU A 87 -10.12 -11.04 -3.15
C LEU A 87 -9.75 -12.51 -2.91
N LEU A 88 -8.94 -12.78 -1.90
CA LEU A 88 -8.45 -14.12 -1.59
C LEU A 88 -9.35 -14.88 -0.61
N GLY A 89 -10.39 -14.22 -0.09
CA GLY A 89 -11.39 -14.78 0.84
C GLY A 89 -10.89 -15.01 2.27
N ASP A 90 -9.58 -14.91 2.53
CA ASP A 90 -8.98 -15.19 3.83
C ASP A 90 -7.73 -14.34 4.09
N ALA A 91 -7.56 -13.92 5.35
CA ALA A 91 -6.46 -13.04 5.76
C ALA A 91 -5.11 -13.78 5.83
N ASN A 92 -5.09 -15.09 6.12
CA ASN A 92 -3.85 -15.86 6.09
C ASN A 92 -3.38 -16.09 4.65
N ALA A 93 -4.31 -16.31 3.72
CA ALA A 93 -4.01 -16.35 2.29
C ALA A 93 -3.40 -15.03 1.82
N ALA A 94 -4.02 -13.89 2.18
CA ALA A 94 -3.48 -12.56 1.87
C ALA A 94 -2.09 -12.32 2.46
N ARG A 95 -1.88 -12.67 3.74
CA ARG A 95 -0.56 -12.64 4.39
C ARG A 95 0.47 -13.45 3.62
N GLY A 96 0.16 -14.70 3.31
CA GLY A 96 1.06 -15.60 2.58
C GLY A 96 1.41 -15.07 1.19
N PHE A 97 0.42 -14.52 0.49
CA PHE A 97 0.61 -13.94 -0.84
C PHE A 97 1.50 -12.70 -0.80
N LEU A 98 1.28 -11.79 0.15
CA LEU A 98 2.15 -10.61 0.32
C LEU A 98 3.57 -11.03 0.69
N ALA A 99 3.74 -11.98 1.61
CA ALA A 99 5.06 -12.47 2.02
C ALA A 99 5.84 -13.07 0.84
N ALA A 100 5.19 -13.92 0.04
CA ALA A 100 5.78 -14.48 -1.17
C ALA A 100 6.15 -13.39 -2.19
N LYS A 101 5.26 -12.42 -2.41
CA LYS A 101 5.51 -11.32 -3.34
C LYS A 101 6.67 -10.44 -2.90
N LEU A 102 6.77 -10.12 -1.61
CA LEU A 102 7.90 -9.38 -1.04
C LEU A 102 9.21 -10.14 -1.18
N GLY A 103 9.20 -11.47 -0.97
CA GLY A 103 10.36 -12.33 -1.23
C GLY A 103 10.87 -12.19 -2.67
N GLN A 104 9.99 -12.33 -3.64
CA GLN A 104 10.33 -12.17 -5.06
C GLN A 104 10.91 -10.78 -5.39
N ILE A 105 10.36 -9.72 -4.79
CA ILE A 105 10.86 -8.35 -4.98
C ILE A 105 12.26 -8.21 -4.40
N ARG A 106 12.50 -8.75 -3.20
CA ARG A 106 13.81 -8.72 -2.54
C ARG A 106 14.86 -9.48 -3.35
N ASP A 107 14.52 -10.67 -3.83
CA ASP A 107 15.43 -11.48 -4.64
C ASP A 107 15.80 -10.76 -5.93
N ARG A 108 14.84 -10.12 -6.59
CA ARG A 108 15.09 -9.30 -7.79
C ARG A 108 15.97 -8.09 -7.49
N ALA A 109 15.74 -7.40 -6.38
CA ALA A 109 16.56 -6.27 -5.97
C ALA A 109 18.01 -6.69 -5.70
N ALA A 110 18.21 -7.83 -5.02
CA ALA A 110 19.53 -8.39 -4.76
C ALA A 110 20.27 -8.78 -6.06
N GLN A 111 19.56 -9.37 -7.03
CA GLN A 111 20.12 -9.67 -8.35
C GLN A 111 20.60 -8.42 -9.08
N VAL A 112 19.79 -7.36 -9.10
CA VAL A 112 20.16 -6.07 -9.72
C VAL A 112 21.37 -5.45 -9.01
N GLN A 113 21.45 -5.52 -7.69
CA GLN A 113 22.60 -5.02 -6.94
C GLN A 113 23.87 -5.81 -7.25
N ALA A 114 23.80 -7.14 -7.31
CA ALA A 114 24.94 -8.00 -7.67
C ALA A 114 25.42 -7.75 -9.11
N GLN A 115 24.51 -7.51 -10.05
CA GLN A 115 24.84 -7.17 -11.44
C GLN A 115 25.47 -5.77 -11.58
N ASN A 116 25.14 -4.84 -10.69
CA ASN A 116 25.67 -3.49 -10.66
C ASN A 116 26.82 -3.31 -9.66
N ALA A 117 27.46 -4.40 -9.22
CA ALA A 117 28.57 -4.34 -8.25
C ALA A 117 29.78 -3.52 -8.76
N ASP A 118 29.93 -3.38 -10.07
CA ASP A 118 30.94 -2.53 -10.73
C ASP A 118 30.40 -1.13 -11.16
N GLY A 119 29.25 -0.73 -10.61
CA GLY A 119 28.57 0.55 -10.90
C GLY A 119 27.24 0.36 -11.64
N TRP A 120 26.24 1.19 -11.31
CA TRP A 120 24.96 1.22 -12.04
C TRP A 120 25.19 1.59 -13.50
N ARG A 121 24.95 0.63 -14.41
CA ARG A 121 24.84 0.90 -15.85
C ARG A 121 23.36 0.77 -16.21
N PRO A 122 22.67 1.85 -16.62
CA PRO A 122 21.31 1.71 -17.14
C PRO A 122 21.36 0.70 -18.29
N LEU A 123 20.35 -0.18 -18.36
CA LEU A 123 20.18 -1.06 -19.51
C LEU A 123 20.31 -0.19 -20.76
N ALA A 124 21.32 -0.48 -21.60
CA ALA A 124 21.42 0.16 -22.90
C ALA A 124 20.06 -0.02 -23.54
N GLN A 125 19.37 1.09 -23.83
CA GLN A 125 18.15 1.04 -24.62
C GLN A 125 18.53 0.28 -25.87
N SER A 126 18.03 -0.94 -26.01
CA SER A 126 18.23 -1.75 -27.19
C SER A 126 17.80 -0.88 -28.36
N GLY A 127 18.77 -0.51 -29.19
CA GLY A 127 18.58 0.45 -30.25
C GLY A 127 17.36 0.11 -31.10
N GLY A 128 16.36 1.00 -31.07
CA GLY A 128 15.46 1.18 -32.20
C GLY A 128 16.17 2.12 -33.16
N ALA A 129 16.88 1.52 -34.12
CA ALA A 129 17.38 2.23 -35.28
C ALA A 129 16.25 2.42 -36.32
N ALA A 130 16.35 3.54 -37.03
CA ALA A 130 15.54 4.07 -38.15
C ALA A 130 14.31 4.89 -37.78
#